data_AF-A0A534RGJ9-F1
#
_entry.id   AF-A0A534RGJ9-F1
#
_cell.length_a   1.000
_cell.length_b   1.000
_cell.length_c   1.000
_cell.angle_alpha   90.00
_cell.angle_beta   90.00
_cell.angle_gamma   90.00
#
_symmetry.space_group_name_H-M   'P 1'
#
loop_
_entity.id
_entity.type
_entity.pdbx_description
1 polymer ?
#
loop_
_entity_poly.entity_id
_entity_poly.type
_entity_poly.pdbx_seq_one_letter_code
_entity_poly.pdbx_strand_id
1 'polypeptide(L)'
;QREDATGFDAPGATYPHRDAEGRCSFEALVDRYRPDDAALQEIACIVHGADFAEETRLVPESAGLRAISGGFPLVARDDHEILERAGFLYDALYASVKARLGARG
;
A
#
# COMPACT_ATOMS: atom_id res chain seq x y z
N GLN A 1 -17.82 10.92 17.46
CA GLN A 1 -16.39 10.54 17.47
C GLN A 1 -16.33 9.13 18.04
N ARG A 2 -15.69 8.17 17.36
CA ARG A 2 -15.38 6.87 17.98
C ARG A 2 -14.03 7.07 18.63
N GLU A 3 -13.99 7.03 19.96
CA GLU A 3 -12.84 7.50 20.76
C GLU A 3 -11.60 6.59 20.66
N ASP A 4 -11.70 5.42 20.00
CA ASP A 4 -10.61 4.45 19.80
C ASP A 4 -10.24 4.20 18.33
N ALA A 5 -10.64 5.07 17.40
CA ALA A 5 -10.28 4.92 15.99
C ALA A 5 -8.86 5.45 15.71
N THR A 6 -7.97 4.59 15.22
CA THR A 6 -6.65 5.01 14.75
C THR A 6 -6.77 5.57 13.33
N GLY A 7 -6.51 6.87 13.18
CA GLY A 7 -6.54 7.54 11.88
C GLY A 7 -5.32 7.18 11.02
N PHE A 8 -5.52 7.13 9.70
CA PHE A 8 -4.46 6.94 8.70
C PHE A 8 -4.71 7.80 7.46
N ASP A 9 -3.64 8.09 6.71
CA ASP A 9 -3.65 8.80 5.42
C ASP A 9 -4.33 10.19 5.41
N ALA A 10 -4.32 10.88 6.55
CA ALA A 10 -4.94 12.19 6.71
C ALA A 10 -4.06 13.15 7.54
N PRO A 11 -4.21 14.48 7.36
CA PRO A 11 -3.52 15.46 8.19
C PRO A 11 -3.85 15.28 9.68
N GLY A 12 -2.81 15.19 10.52
CA GLY A 12 -2.98 14.99 11.97
C GLY A 12 -3.37 13.57 12.40
N ALA A 13 -3.40 12.61 11.47
CA ALA A 13 -3.61 11.20 11.77
C ALA A 13 -2.42 10.58 12.52
N THR A 14 -2.65 9.46 13.21
CA THR A 14 -1.58 8.67 13.83
C THR A 14 -0.59 8.13 12.80
N TYR A 15 -1.09 7.75 11.62
CA TYR A 15 -0.28 7.41 10.45
C TYR A 15 -0.59 8.41 9.32
N PRO A 16 0.11 9.55 9.25
CA PRO A 16 -0.16 10.55 8.20
C PRO A 16 0.16 9.99 6.80
N HIS A 17 -0.26 10.70 5.74
CA HIS A 17 0.04 10.34 4.35
C HIS A 17 1.56 10.17 4.11
N ARG A 18 2.35 11.08 4.71
CA ARG A 18 3.81 10.98 4.79
C ARG A 18 4.24 11.32 6.22
N ASP A 19 4.97 10.42 6.87
CA ASP A 19 5.49 10.64 8.23
C ASP A 19 6.82 11.43 8.25
N ALA A 20 7.38 11.66 9.45
CA ALA A 20 8.61 12.43 9.62
C ALA A 20 9.84 11.72 9.02
N GLU A 21 9.77 10.39 8.90
CA GLU A 21 10.77 9.53 8.30
C GLU A 21 10.59 9.38 6.78
N GLY A 22 9.52 9.97 6.22
CA GLY A 22 9.20 9.96 4.80
C GLY A 22 8.35 8.79 4.34
N ARG A 23 7.90 7.92 5.26
CA ARG A 23 7.14 6.70 4.95
C ARG A 23 5.69 7.01 4.65
N CYS A 24 5.07 6.20 3.79
CA CYS A 24 3.63 6.24 3.61
C CYS A 24 2.90 5.53 4.76
N SER A 25 1.60 5.79 4.92
CA SER A 25 0.81 5.19 6.00
C SER A 25 0.84 3.66 5.98
N PHE A 26 0.83 3.04 4.81
CA PHE A 26 0.91 1.58 4.66
C PHE A 26 2.26 1.03 5.15
N GLU A 27 3.37 1.66 4.78
CA GLU A 27 4.71 1.28 5.21
C GLU A 27 4.84 1.35 6.74
N ALA A 28 4.36 2.44 7.36
CA ALA A 28 4.36 2.58 8.82
C ALA A 28 3.50 1.51 9.53
N LEU A 29 2.40 1.07 8.93
CA LEU A 29 1.56 -0.01 9.45
C LEU A 29 2.24 -1.37 9.33
N VAL A 30 2.90 -1.66 8.20
CA VAL A 30 3.63 -2.91 8.00
C VAL A 30 4.79 -3.03 8.99
N ASP A 31 5.58 -1.97 9.17
CA ASP A 31 6.68 -1.96 10.14
C ASP A 31 6.23 -2.22 11.57
N ARG A 32 5.05 -1.69 11.95
CA ARG A 32 4.53 -1.85 13.30
C ARG A 32 3.95 -3.22 13.57
N TYR A 33 3.18 -3.76 12.63
CA TYR A 33 2.33 -4.92 12.88
C TYR A 33 2.82 -6.21 12.22
N ARG A 34 3.65 -6.10 11.18
CA ARG A 34 4.16 -7.22 10.38
C ARG A 34 5.65 -7.04 10.02
N PRO A 35 6.52 -6.67 10.97
CA PRO A 35 7.93 -6.39 10.66
C PRO A 35 8.68 -7.58 10.04
N ASP A 36 8.27 -8.81 10.37
CA ASP A 36 8.94 -10.04 9.92
C ASP A 36 8.37 -10.63 8.61
N ASP A 37 7.33 -10.03 8.02
CA ASP A 37 6.79 -10.50 6.74
C ASP A 37 7.52 -9.84 5.57
N ALA A 38 8.55 -10.52 5.05
CA ALA A 38 9.35 -10.04 3.94
C ALA A 38 8.55 -9.71 2.67
N ALA A 39 7.41 -10.38 2.43
CA ALA A 39 6.57 -10.08 1.28
C ALA A 39 5.77 -8.79 1.48
N LEU A 40 5.25 -8.56 2.68
CA LEU A 40 4.63 -7.27 3.02
C LEU A 40 5.64 -6.12 3.00
N GLN A 41 6.88 -6.36 3.41
CA GLN A 41 7.96 -5.39 3.35
C GLN A 41 8.30 -4.98 1.90
N GLU A 42 8.37 -5.93 0.97
CA GLU A 42 8.52 -5.59 -0.46
C GLU A 42 7.30 -4.83 -1.00
N ILE A 43 6.08 -5.20 -0.60
CA ILE A 43 4.86 -4.47 -0.99
C ILE A 43 4.85 -3.05 -0.43
N ALA A 44 5.33 -2.83 0.79
CA ALA A 44 5.43 -1.51 1.38
C ALA A 44 6.29 -0.57 0.50
N CYS A 45 7.41 -1.07 -0.02
CA CYS A 45 8.24 -0.33 -0.97
C CYS A 45 7.51 -0.04 -2.30
N ILE A 46 6.74 -1.00 -2.82
CA ILE A 46 5.93 -0.81 -4.04
C ILE A 46 4.88 0.29 -3.81
N VAL A 47 4.14 0.23 -2.70
CA VAL A 47 3.09 1.18 -2.33
C VAL A 47 3.68 2.57 -2.08
N HIS A 48 4.82 2.67 -1.39
CA HIS A 48 5.53 3.93 -1.19
C HIS A 48 5.80 4.65 -2.53
N GLY A 49 6.40 3.95 -3.50
CA GLY A 49 6.62 4.53 -4.83
C GLY A 49 5.33 4.85 -5.58
N ALA A 50 4.24 4.11 -5.32
CA ALA A 50 2.95 4.36 -5.95
C ALA A 50 2.24 5.59 -5.37
N ASP A 51 2.34 5.82 -4.05
CA ASP A 51 1.73 6.95 -3.34
C ASP A 51 2.41 8.28 -3.72
N PHE A 52 3.74 8.28 -3.76
CA PHE A 52 4.53 9.48 -4.02
C PHE A 52 4.93 9.61 -5.50
N ALA A 53 4.39 10.63 -6.18
CA ALA A 53 4.51 10.79 -7.63
C ALA A 53 5.96 10.96 -8.11
N GLU A 54 6.77 11.60 -7.28
CA GLU A 54 8.20 11.82 -7.47
C GLU A 54 9.02 10.52 -7.32
N GLU A 55 8.45 9.50 -6.66
CA GLU A 55 9.10 8.23 -6.32
C GLU A 55 8.56 7.04 -7.11
N THR A 56 7.69 7.28 -8.10
CA THR A 56 7.06 6.23 -8.93
C THR A 56 8.05 5.36 -9.72
N ARG A 57 9.32 5.77 -9.81
CA ARG A 57 10.42 5.00 -10.42
C ARG A 57 11.26 4.22 -9.41
N LEU A 58 10.90 4.19 -8.13
CA LEU A 58 11.63 3.49 -7.07
C LEU A 58 11.75 1.98 -7.37
N VAL A 59 10.61 1.35 -7.70
CA VAL A 59 10.55 -0.02 -8.23
C VAL A 59 9.59 -0.07 -9.43
N PRO A 60 9.85 -0.92 -10.45
CA PRO A 60 9.02 -0.99 -11.65
C PRO A 60 7.52 -1.19 -11.38
N GLU A 61 7.19 -1.96 -10.35
CA GLU A 61 5.83 -2.28 -9.93
C GLU A 61 5.07 -1.04 -9.44
N SER A 62 5.74 -0.02 -8.89
CA SER A 62 5.10 1.19 -8.37
C SER A 62 4.33 1.95 -9.46
N ALA A 63 4.91 2.10 -10.65
CA ALA A 63 4.24 2.75 -11.77
C ALA A 63 2.96 2.00 -12.21
N GLY A 64 3.03 0.66 -12.22
CA GLY A 64 1.88 -0.18 -12.54
C GLY A 64 0.78 -0.09 -11.48
N LEU A 65 1.15 -0.19 -10.21
CA LEU A 65 0.20 -0.09 -9.10
C LEU A 65 -0.47 1.29 -9.06
N ARG A 66 0.28 2.38 -9.28
CA ARG A 66 -0.27 3.74 -9.37
C ARG A 66 -1.28 3.87 -10.51
N ALA A 67 -0.95 3.37 -11.70
CA ALA A 67 -1.84 3.41 -12.85
C ALA A 67 -3.14 2.62 -12.61
N ILE A 68 -3.05 1.42 -12.04
CA ILE A 68 -4.20 0.58 -11.71
C ILE A 68 -5.08 1.24 -10.64
N SER A 69 -4.46 1.69 -9.54
CA SER A 69 -5.18 2.28 -8.39
C SER A 69 -5.87 3.60 -8.76
N GLY A 70 -5.21 4.44 -9.58
CA GLY A 70 -5.83 5.65 -10.14
C GLY A 70 -7.01 5.35 -11.07
N GLY A 71 -7.10 4.14 -11.61
CA GLY A 71 -8.23 3.67 -12.41
C GLY A 71 -9.44 3.20 -11.61
N PHE A 72 -9.28 2.84 -10.32
CA PHE A 72 -10.39 2.36 -9.48
C PHE A 72 -11.61 3.29 -9.47
N PRO A 73 -11.48 4.60 -9.16
CA PRO A 73 -12.63 5.51 -9.14
C PRO A 73 -13.25 5.77 -10.52
N LEU A 74 -12.58 5.39 -11.61
CA LEU A 74 -13.09 5.56 -12.97
C LEU A 74 -14.03 4.41 -13.38
N VAL A 75 -13.97 3.27 -12.69
CA VAL A 75 -14.68 2.03 -13.08
C VAL A 75 -15.56 1.42 -12.00
N ALA A 76 -15.47 1.93 -10.76
CA ALA A 76 -16.29 1.50 -9.63
C ALA A 76 -17.37 2.55 -9.31
N ARG A 77 -18.50 2.10 -8.76
CA ARG A 77 -19.64 2.95 -8.40
C ARG A 77 -19.39 3.75 -7.13
N ASP A 78 -18.73 3.14 -6.15
CA ASP A 78 -18.52 3.68 -4.81
C ASP A 78 -17.27 3.08 -4.15
N ASP A 79 -16.87 3.64 -3.01
CA ASP A 79 -15.67 3.21 -2.27
C ASP A 79 -15.76 1.77 -1.77
N HIS A 80 -16.97 1.25 -1.53
CA HIS A 80 -17.16 -0.12 -1.07
C HIS A 80 -16.82 -1.12 -2.18
N GLU A 81 -17.25 -0.84 -3.41
CA GLU A 81 -16.87 -1.65 -4.57
C GLU A 81 -15.37 -1.55 -4.87
N ILE A 82 -14.75 -0.37 -4.71
CA ILE A 82 -13.29 -0.22 -4.81
C ILE A 82 -12.61 -1.13 -3.79
N LEU A 83 -13.03 -1.09 -2.53
CA LEU A 83 -12.44 -1.89 -1.46
C LEU A 83 -12.51 -3.39 -1.74
N GLU A 84 -13.67 -3.88 -2.19
CA GLU A 84 -13.85 -5.29 -2.54
C GLU A 84 -12.93 -5.73 -3.69
N ARG A 85 -12.84 -4.93 -4.75
CA ARG A 85 -12.03 -5.23 -5.93
C ARG A 85 -10.52 -5.08 -5.66
N ALA A 86 -10.14 -4.07 -4.90
CA ALA A 86 -8.75 -3.82 -4.52
C ALA A 86 -8.20 -4.92 -3.63
N GLY A 87 -9.03 -5.53 -2.77
CA GLY A 87 -8.65 -6.67 -1.94
C GLY A 87 -8.02 -7.80 -2.76
N PHE A 88 -8.69 -8.24 -3.83
CA PHE A 88 -8.15 -9.28 -4.71
C PHE A 88 -6.83 -8.86 -5.39
N LEU A 89 -6.70 -7.59 -5.81
CA LEU A 89 -5.46 -7.09 -6.41
C LEU A 89 -4.29 -7.20 -5.42
N TYR A 90 -4.48 -6.71 -4.19
CA TYR A 90 -3.43 -6.74 -3.16
C TYR A 90 -3.11 -8.18 -2.72
N ASP A 91 -4.11 -9.07 -2.63
CA ASP A 91 -3.89 -10.49 -2.36
C ASP A 91 -3.05 -11.16 -3.47
N ALA A 92 -3.36 -10.86 -4.73
CA ALA A 92 -2.61 -11.37 -5.88
C ALA A 92 -1.18 -10.82 -5.91
N LEU A 93 -0.98 -9.54 -5.59
CA LEU A 93 0.33 -8.91 -5.49
C LEU A 93 1.15 -9.57 -4.36
N TYR A 94 0.56 -9.78 -3.18
CA TYR A 94 1.18 -10.48 -2.05
C TYR A 94 1.59 -11.91 -2.41
N ALA A 95 0.69 -12.68 -3.04
CA ALA A 95 1.00 -14.03 -3.47
C ALA A 95 2.16 -14.06 -4.50
N SER A 96 2.17 -13.13 -5.45
CA SER A 96 3.24 -13.00 -6.46
C SER A 96 4.60 -12.69 -5.83
N VAL A 97 4.65 -11.67 -4.96
CA VAL A 97 5.87 -11.29 -4.23
C VAL A 97 6.38 -12.45 -3.38
N LYS A 98 5.49 -13.10 -2.62
CA LYS A 98 5.83 -14.24 -1.78
C LYS A 98 6.39 -15.41 -2.58
N ALA A 99 5.79 -15.73 -3.73
CA ALA A 99 6.28 -16.78 -4.63
C ALA A 99 7.68 -16.43 -5.18
N ARG A 100 7.89 -15.18 -5.61
CA ARG A 100 9.20 -14.70 -6.08
C ARG A 100 10.28 -14.79 -5.00
N LEU A 101 9.96 -14.44 -3.76
CA LEU A 101 10.89 -14.57 -2.63
C LEU A 101 11.18 -16.04 -2.28
N GLY A 102 10.18 -16.91 -2.31
CA GLY A 102 10.35 -18.35 -2.08
C GLY A 102 11.18 -19.05 -3.16
N ALA A 103 11.16 -18.55 -4.41
CA ALA A 103 12.00 -19.06 -5.50
C ALA A 103 13.46 -18.57 -5.43
N ARG A 104 13.78 -17.61 -4.55
CA ARG A 104 15.13 -17.06 -4.36
C ARG A 104 15.91 -17.73 -3.21
N GLY A 105 15.26 -18.57 -2.41
CA GLY A 105 15.86 -19.36 -1.32
C GLY A 105 16.15 -20.78 -1.75
#